data_AF-A0A7S3WAT5-F1
#
_entry.id   AF-A0A7S3WAT5-F1
#
_cell.length_a   1.000
_cell.length_b   1.000
_cell.length_c   1.000
_cell.angle_alpha   90.00
_cell.angle_beta   90.00
_cell.angle_gamma   90.00
#
_symmetry.space_group_name_H-M   'P 1'
#
loop_
_entity.id
_entity.type
_entity.pdbx_description
1 polymer ?
#
loop_
_entity_poly.entity_id
_entity_poly.type
_entity_poly.pdbx_seq_one_letter_code
_entity_poly.pdbx_strand_id
1 'polypeptide(L)'
;SGGYYTSATLDRSTRSGFARISATTCMVDASGPAASGAASGVQVHYDSQAHKHTNLRDALAARRAGVLFAYKRYANFVKRQLIQSHARDARLLIDIGCGRGGDIAKWRDARVHHVVAMDLSAAQLDEARSRET
;
A
#
# COMPACT_ATOMS: atom_id res chain seq x y z
N SER A 1 -23.54 -15.86 -16.18
CA SER A 1 -22.40 -16.71 -15.77
C SER A 1 -21.24 -15.78 -15.47
N GLY A 2 -21.06 -15.36 -14.21
CA GLY A 2 -20.24 -16.09 -13.22
C GLY A 2 -18.77 -15.91 -13.59
N GLY A 3 -17.88 -15.28 -12.84
CA GLY A 3 -17.87 -14.73 -11.49
C GLY A 3 -16.38 -14.66 -11.12
N TYR A 4 -15.89 -13.54 -10.59
CA TYR A 4 -14.57 -13.48 -9.95
C TYR A 4 -14.61 -12.49 -8.78
N TYR A 5 -15.22 -12.94 -7.69
CA TYR A 5 -14.86 -12.43 -6.37
C TYR A 5 -13.64 -13.23 -5.92
N THR A 6 -12.43 -12.72 -6.13
CA THR A 6 -11.26 -13.23 -5.41
C THR A 6 -11.14 -12.47 -4.08
N SER A 7 -12.12 -12.66 -3.19
CA SER A 7 -11.86 -12.44 -1.76
C SER A 7 -11.05 -13.64 -1.28
N ALA A 8 -9.74 -13.52 -1.22
CA ALA A 8 -8.92 -14.47 -0.49
C ALA A 8 -9.15 -14.23 1.02
N THR A 9 -10.24 -14.79 1.53
CA THR A 9 -10.52 -14.88 2.96
C THR A 9 -10.70 -16.34 3.33
N LEU A 10 -9.59 -17.02 3.62
CA LEU A 10 -9.53 -18.01 4.70
C LEU A 10 -8.07 -18.38 4.96
N ASP A 11 -7.54 -17.95 6.10
CA ASP A 11 -6.66 -18.83 6.85
C ASP A 11 -6.95 -18.65 8.34
N ARG A 12 -7.57 -19.70 8.91
CA ARG A 12 -7.68 -19.93 10.34
C ARG A 12 -6.31 -20.41 10.82
N SER A 13 -5.47 -19.47 11.27
CA SER A 13 -4.36 -19.82 12.14
C SER A 13 -4.17 -18.77 13.21
N THR A 14 -4.67 -19.12 14.39
CA THR A 14 -4.23 -18.62 15.68
C THR A 14 -2.70 -18.74 15.80
N ARG A 15 -2.02 -17.60 16.01
CA ARG A 15 -0.70 -17.40 16.68
C ARG A 15 0.23 -16.45 15.93
N SER A 16 -0.11 -15.17 15.88
CA SER A 16 0.91 -14.11 15.80
C SER A 16 0.20 -12.77 16.06
N GLY A 17 0.69 -11.97 17.01
CA GLY A 17 0.08 -10.68 17.40
C GLY A 17 0.32 -9.57 16.38
N PHE A 18 0.35 -9.90 15.08
CA PHE A 18 0.67 -8.96 14.00
C PHE A 18 -0.57 -8.63 13.15
N ALA A 19 -0.56 -7.41 12.61
CA ALA A 19 -1.54 -6.95 11.64
C ALA A 19 -1.59 -7.91 10.43
N ARG A 20 -2.77 -8.39 10.02
CA ARG A 20 -2.93 -9.06 8.72
C ARG A 20 -3.20 -7.98 7.67
N ILE A 21 -2.36 -7.87 6.65
CA ILE A 21 -2.57 -6.91 5.55
C ILE A 21 -3.07 -7.71 4.34
N SER A 22 -4.10 -7.19 3.70
CA SER A 22 -4.64 -7.73 2.46
C SER A 22 -4.63 -6.61 1.43
N ALA A 23 -3.81 -6.77 0.38
CA ALA A 23 -3.72 -5.83 -0.72
C ALA A 23 -4.67 -6.26 -1.85
N THR A 24 -5.33 -5.32 -2.52
CA THR A 24 -6.14 -5.59 -3.71
C THR A 24 -6.09 -4.43 -4.71
N THR A 25 -6.15 -4.74 -6.01
CA THR A 25 -6.19 -3.72 -7.06
C THR A 25 -7.60 -3.17 -7.21
N CYS A 26 -7.72 -1.86 -7.39
CA CYS A 26 -9.01 -1.23 -7.66
C CYS A 26 -9.50 -1.63 -9.06
N MET A 27 -10.59 -2.39 -9.15
CA MET A 27 -11.18 -2.75 -10.44
C MET A 27 -12.00 -1.59 -10.98
N VAL A 28 -11.63 -1.07 -12.15
CA VAL A 28 -12.52 -0.26 -12.99
C VAL A 28 -13.33 -1.22 -13.84
N ASP A 29 -14.65 -1.23 -13.69
CA ASP A 29 -15.54 -2.07 -14.49
C ASP A 29 -15.28 -1.85 -15.99
N ALA A 30 -14.83 -2.90 -16.68
CA ALA A 30 -14.54 -2.87 -18.11
C ALA A 30 -15.81 -2.99 -18.98
N SER A 31 -17.00 -2.71 -18.42
CA SER A 31 -18.30 -2.84 -19.10
C SER A 31 -18.85 -1.53 -19.67
N GLY A 32 -18.15 -0.41 -19.52
CA GLY A 32 -18.43 0.87 -20.20
C GLY A 32 -17.57 1.07 -21.46
N PRO A 33 -18.03 1.85 -22.47
CA PRO A 33 -17.33 1.97 -23.75
C PRO A 33 -15.95 2.59 -23.50
N ALA A 34 -14.91 1.81 -23.76
CA ALA A 34 -13.53 2.23 -23.95
C ALA A 34 -13.08 3.46 -23.11
N ALA A 35 -12.79 3.25 -21.82
CA ALA A 35 -11.91 4.16 -21.07
C ALA A 35 -10.44 3.99 -21.52
N SER A 36 -10.17 3.96 -22.82
CA SER A 36 -8.91 3.48 -23.42
C SER A 36 -7.88 4.59 -23.66
N GLY A 37 -7.73 5.56 -22.75
CA GLY A 37 -6.71 6.61 -22.93
C GLY A 37 -6.21 7.31 -21.67
N ALA A 38 -7.11 7.75 -20.78
CA ALA A 38 -6.72 8.54 -19.60
C ALA A 38 -6.47 7.68 -18.35
N ALA A 39 -7.34 6.68 -18.10
CA ALA A 39 -7.15 5.72 -17.01
C ALA A 39 -5.88 4.87 -17.20
N SER A 40 -5.53 4.57 -18.46
CA SER A 40 -4.30 3.85 -18.79
C SER A 40 -3.05 4.70 -18.55
N GLY A 41 -3.05 6.00 -18.88
CA GLY A 41 -1.88 6.86 -18.70
C GLY A 41 -1.47 7.06 -17.24
N VAL A 42 -2.44 7.25 -16.34
CA VAL A 42 -2.19 7.38 -14.90
C VAL A 42 -1.70 6.05 -14.32
N GLN A 43 -2.34 4.94 -14.66
CA GLN A 43 -1.93 3.62 -14.19
C GLN A 43 -0.50 3.28 -14.66
N VAL A 44 -0.19 3.51 -15.94
CA VAL A 44 1.16 3.33 -16.50
C VAL A 44 2.19 4.21 -15.78
N HIS A 45 1.83 5.46 -15.44
CA HIS A 45 2.71 6.30 -14.64
C HIS A 45 3.02 5.66 -13.28
N TYR A 46 2.01 5.16 -12.55
CA TYR A 46 2.24 4.51 -11.25
C TYR A 46 2.98 3.17 -11.37
N ASP A 47 2.71 2.38 -12.40
CA ASP A 47 3.44 1.15 -12.69
C ASP A 47 4.93 1.45 -12.94
N SER A 48 5.24 2.51 -13.69
CA SER A 48 6.62 2.94 -13.95
C SER A 48 7.38 3.40 -12.68
N GLN A 49 6.65 3.69 -11.59
CA GLN A 49 7.22 4.09 -10.30
C GLN A 49 7.48 2.88 -9.38
N ALA A 50 7.05 1.68 -9.76
CA ALA A 50 7.34 0.45 -9.04
C ALA A 50 8.80 0.03 -9.25
N HIS A 51 9.38 -0.73 -8.30
CA HIS A 51 10.68 -1.39 -8.46
C HIS A 51 11.90 -0.48 -8.78
N LYS A 52 11.81 0.83 -8.54
CA LYS A 52 12.89 1.81 -8.85
C LYS A 52 14.21 1.62 -8.10
N HIS A 53 14.29 0.70 -7.15
CA HIS A 53 15.46 0.53 -6.30
C HIS A 53 15.92 -0.92 -6.27
N THR A 54 17.03 -1.20 -6.95
CA THR A 54 17.68 -2.51 -6.98
C THR A 54 18.52 -2.78 -5.72
N ASN A 55 19.04 -1.74 -5.07
CA ASN A 55 19.79 -1.83 -3.83
C ASN A 55 19.22 -0.90 -2.75
N LEU A 56 18.91 -1.47 -1.57
CA LEU A 56 18.36 -0.74 -0.43
C LEU A 56 19.30 0.35 0.09
N ARG A 57 20.61 0.11 0.13
CA ARG A 57 21.59 1.09 0.64
C ARG A 57 21.62 2.33 -0.24
N ASP A 58 21.70 2.14 -1.55
CA ASP A 58 21.74 3.22 -2.52
C ASP A 58 20.41 3.97 -2.56
N ALA A 59 19.29 3.27 -2.43
CA ALA A 59 17.97 3.87 -2.31
C ALA A 59 17.85 4.79 -1.08
N LEU A 60 18.38 4.35 0.06
CA LEU A 60 18.39 5.16 1.28
C LEU A 60 19.34 6.35 1.17
N ALA A 61 20.51 6.18 0.56
CA ALA A 61 21.46 7.25 0.31
C ALA A 61 20.86 8.31 -0.63
N ALA A 62 20.30 7.91 -1.77
CA ALA A 62 19.62 8.79 -2.71
C ALA A 62 18.42 9.51 -2.06
N ARG A 63 17.66 8.80 -1.20
CA ARG A 63 16.56 9.42 -0.44
C ARG A 63 17.05 10.49 0.52
N ARG A 64 18.18 10.27 1.20
CA ARG A 64 18.80 11.23 2.14
C ARG A 64 19.37 12.45 1.42
N ALA A 65 19.93 12.26 0.23
CA ALA A 65 20.50 13.34 -0.58
C ALA A 65 19.44 14.19 -1.30
N GLY A 66 18.20 13.71 -1.41
CA GLY A 66 17.14 14.41 -2.14
C GLY A 66 16.66 15.68 -1.44
N VAL A 67 16.34 16.71 -2.24
CA VAL A 67 15.83 18.02 -1.77
C VAL A 67 14.61 17.90 -0.85
N LEU A 68 13.74 16.92 -1.12
CA LEU A 68 12.51 16.69 -0.34
C LEU A 68 12.72 15.85 0.93
N PHE A 69 13.96 15.52 1.31
CA PHE A 69 14.23 14.62 2.43
C PHE A 69 13.64 15.12 3.76
N ALA A 70 13.90 16.38 4.11
CA ALA A 70 13.40 16.99 5.34
C ALA A 70 11.87 17.01 5.39
N TYR A 71 11.22 17.43 4.30
CA TYR A 71 9.77 17.42 4.17
C TYR A 71 9.20 16.00 4.31
N LYS A 72 9.76 15.02 3.58
CA LYS A 72 9.30 13.62 3.67
C LYS A 72 9.48 13.04 5.06
N ARG A 73 10.50 13.45 5.81
CA ARG A 73 10.69 13.05 7.22
C ARG A 73 9.60 13.63 8.10
N TYR A 74 9.32 14.93 7.98
CA TYR A 74 8.25 15.59 8.72
C TYR A 74 6.87 15.01 8.40
N ALA A 75 6.54 14.83 7.12
CA ALA A 75 5.28 14.21 6.70
C ALA A 75 5.12 12.79 7.28
N ASN A 76 6.19 11.99 7.31
CA ASN A 76 6.16 10.67 7.96
C ASN A 76 5.96 10.74 9.48
N PHE A 77 6.49 11.77 10.15
CA PHE A 77 6.24 12.02 11.57
C PHE A 77 4.76 12.35 11.80
N VAL A 78 4.18 13.28 11.03
CA VAL A 78 2.76 13.65 11.13
C VAL A 78 1.85 12.45 10.89
N LYS A 79 2.11 11.65 9.85
CA LYS A 79 1.36 10.40 9.60
C LYS A 79 1.41 9.45 10.78
N ARG A 80 2.58 9.29 11.40
CA ARG A 80 2.74 8.43 12.58
C ARG A 80 1.90 8.94 13.76
N GLN A 81 1.89 10.25 14.01
CA GLN A 81 1.05 10.84 15.05
C GLN A 81 -0.44 10.59 14.78
N LEU A 82 -0.90 10.81 13.55
CA LEU A 82 -2.30 10.61 13.16
C LEU A 82 -2.76 9.15 13.31
N ILE A 83 -1.95 8.21 12.82
CA ILE A 83 -2.27 6.78 12.92
C ILE A 83 -2.31 6.35 14.39
N GLN A 84 -1.35 6.81 15.21
CA GLN A 84 -1.33 6.47 16.64
C GLN A 84 -2.49 7.08 17.43
N SER A 85 -3.02 8.24 17.03
CA SER A 85 -4.15 8.86 17.74
C SER A 85 -5.51 8.35 17.28
N HIS A 86 -5.67 7.93 16.02
CA HIS A 86 -6.98 7.59 15.45
C HIS A 86 -7.16 6.12 15.06
N ALA A 87 -6.07 5.36 14.89
CA ALA A 87 -6.12 3.98 14.41
C ALA A 87 -5.39 3.00 15.34
N ARG A 88 -5.00 3.43 16.54
CA ARG A 88 -4.38 2.54 17.52
C ARG A 88 -5.35 1.44 17.94
N ASP A 89 -4.89 0.20 17.92
CA ASP A 89 -5.70 -1.01 18.19
C ASP A 89 -6.94 -1.15 17.30
N ALA A 90 -6.97 -0.47 16.13
CA ALA A 90 -8.08 -0.57 15.22
C ALA A 90 -8.25 -2.01 14.73
N ARG A 91 -9.48 -2.53 14.80
CA ARG A 91 -9.80 -3.88 14.31
C ARG A 91 -9.64 -4.00 12.80
N LEU A 92 -9.92 -2.93 12.08
CA LEU A 92 -9.86 -2.85 10.62
C LEU A 92 -9.44 -1.43 10.21
N LEU A 93 -8.51 -1.33 9.28
CA LEU A 93 -8.10 -0.11 8.61
C LEU A 93 -8.19 -0.31 7.10
N ILE A 94 -8.69 0.69 6.39
CA ILE A 94 -8.72 0.72 4.94
C ILE A 94 -7.71 1.77 4.47
N ASP A 95 -6.72 1.35 3.69
CA ASP A 95 -5.72 2.23 3.09
C ASP A 95 -5.96 2.36 1.58
N ILE A 96 -6.34 3.55 1.14
CA ILE A 96 -6.69 3.82 -0.27
C ILE A 96 -5.53 4.60 -0.91
N GLY A 97 -5.01 4.10 -2.03
CA GLY A 97 -3.80 4.62 -2.63
C GLY A 97 -2.56 4.25 -1.82
N CYS A 98 -2.49 3.00 -1.35
CA CYS A 98 -1.44 2.53 -0.45
C CYS A 98 -0.03 2.60 -1.07
N GLY A 99 0.04 2.68 -2.40
CA GLY A 99 1.27 2.61 -3.18
C GLY A 99 2.09 1.39 -2.77
N ARG A 100 3.40 1.60 -2.64
CA ARG A 100 4.39 0.56 -2.26
C ARG A 100 4.41 0.22 -0.76
N GLY A 101 3.33 0.47 -0.02
CA GLY A 101 3.26 0.12 1.40
C GLY A 101 4.17 0.94 2.33
N GLY A 102 4.30 2.25 2.10
CA GLY A 102 5.17 3.13 2.91
C GLY A 102 4.71 3.34 4.36
N ASP A 103 3.48 2.93 4.68
CA ASP A 103 2.85 3.09 5.99
C ASP A 103 2.67 1.77 6.77
N ILE A 104 3.08 0.62 6.19
CA ILE A 104 3.02 -0.71 6.82
C ILE A 104 3.61 -0.73 8.24
N ALA A 105 4.83 -0.21 8.40
CA ALA A 105 5.46 -0.14 9.71
C ALA A 105 4.67 0.73 10.70
N LYS A 106 4.01 1.79 10.22
CA LYS A 106 3.19 2.67 11.08
C LYS A 106 1.93 1.96 11.56
N TRP A 107 1.29 1.14 10.71
CA TRP A 107 0.14 0.32 11.10
C TRP A 107 0.52 -0.73 12.15
N ARG A 108 1.68 -1.39 11.97
CA ARG A 108 2.25 -2.34 12.94
C ARG A 108 2.52 -1.67 14.29
N ASP A 109 3.18 -0.51 14.26
CA ASP A 109 3.49 0.25 15.48
C ASP A 109 2.20 0.70 16.21
N ALA A 110 1.10 0.90 15.49
CA ALA A 110 -0.20 1.24 16.05
C ALA A 110 -1.05 0.02 16.43
N ARG A 111 -0.56 -1.21 16.23
CA ARG A 111 -1.26 -2.47 16.52
C ARG A 111 -2.61 -2.60 15.82
N VAL A 112 -2.72 -2.10 14.59
CA VAL A 112 -3.88 -2.35 13.75
C VAL A 112 -3.99 -3.85 13.51
N HIS A 113 -5.18 -4.44 13.66
CA HIS A 113 -5.35 -5.89 13.55
C HIS A 113 -5.46 -6.35 12.09
N HIS A 114 -6.23 -5.63 11.28
CA HIS A 114 -6.45 -5.94 9.87
C HIS A 114 -6.35 -4.69 9.02
N VAL A 115 -5.61 -4.77 7.92
CA VAL A 115 -5.50 -3.68 6.94
C VAL A 115 -5.96 -4.18 5.58
N VAL A 116 -6.91 -3.48 4.96
CA VAL A 116 -7.26 -3.65 3.55
C VAL A 116 -6.62 -2.51 2.77
N ALA A 117 -5.60 -2.84 1.98
CA ALA A 117 -4.84 -1.89 1.19
C ALA A 117 -5.28 -1.94 -0.27
N MET A 118 -5.50 -0.78 -0.88
CA MET A 118 -5.97 -0.65 -2.25
C MET A 118 -5.10 0.34 -3.02
N ASP A 119 -4.77 0.01 -4.26
CA ASP A 119 -4.10 0.92 -5.19
C ASP A 119 -4.55 0.66 -6.63
N LEU A 120 -4.32 1.64 -7.50
CA LEU A 120 -4.58 1.52 -8.93
C LEU A 120 -3.51 0.64 -9.62
N SER A 121 -2.25 0.72 -9.16
CA SER A 121 -1.15 -0.02 -9.77
C SER A 121 -0.95 -1.38 -9.09
N ALA A 122 -1.14 -2.45 -9.87
CA ALA A 122 -0.82 -3.80 -9.43
C ALA A 122 0.68 -3.94 -9.05
N ALA A 123 1.58 -3.30 -9.80
CA ALA A 123 3.01 -3.34 -9.51
C ALA A 123 3.36 -2.66 -8.17
N GLN A 124 2.66 -1.58 -7.79
CA GLN A 124 2.82 -0.97 -6.46
C GLN A 124 2.34 -1.92 -5.35
N LEU A 125 1.24 -2.65 -5.57
CA LEU A 125 0.68 -3.61 -4.61
C LEU A 125 1.60 -4.82 -4.42
N ASP A 126 2.22 -5.32 -5.48
CA ASP A 126 3.19 -6.42 -5.38
C ASP A 126 4.38 -6.02 -4.50
N GLU A 127 4.88 -4.79 -4.64
CA GLU A 127 5.93 -4.25 -3.76
C GLU A 127 5.43 -4.01 -2.31
N ALA A 128 4.16 -3.64 -2.14
CA ALA A 128 3.57 -3.51 -0.80
C ALA A 128 3.47 -4.88 -0.10
N ARG A 129 3.04 -5.94 -0.81
CA ARG A 129 2.99 -7.31 -0.29
C ARG A 129 4.38 -7.82 0.11
N SER A 130 5.40 -7.54 -0.71
CA SER A 130 6.77 -7.96 -0.42
C SER A 130 7.37 -7.27 0.82
N ARG A 131 6.76 -6.18 1.31
CA ARG A 131 7.18 -5.46 2.53
C ARG A 131 6.39 -5.86 3.78
N GLU A 132 5.28 -6.56 3.59
CA GLU A 132 4.54 -7.18 4.69
C GLU A 132 5.24 -8.44 5.20
N THR A 133 5.78 -9.24 4.28
CA THR A 133 6.47 -10.52 4.57
C THR A 133 7.80 -10.27 5.28
#